data_AF-A0A524IYU2-F1
#
_entry.id   AF-A0A524IYU2-F1
#
_cell.length_a   1.000
_cell.length_b   1.000
_cell.length_c   1.000
_cell.angle_alpha   90.00
_cell.angle_beta   90.00
_cell.angle_gamma   90.00
#
_symmetry.space_group_name_H-M   'P 1'
#
loop_
_entity.id
_entity.type
_entity.pdbx_description
1 polymer ?
#
loop_
_entity_poly.entity_id
_entity_poly.type
_entity_poly.pdbx_seq_one_letter_code
_entity_poly.pdbx_strand_id
1 'polypeptide(L)' 'MDRFEPNLRIPGPTGLPPTVRAAGARQMINHRGPEFASMLERILSGMKPYFGTSSDIAMITTAGTGGL' A
#
# COMPACT_ATOMS: atom_id res chain seq x y z
N MET A 1 5.80 16.90 15.17
CA MET A 1 6.85 15.89 14.95
C MET A 1 7.25 15.34 16.30
N ASP A 2 7.16 14.03 16.49
CA ASP A 2 7.70 13.37 17.68
C ASP A 2 9.22 13.57 17.72
N ARG A 3 9.77 13.83 18.90
CA ARG A 3 11.19 14.11 19.12
C ARG A 3 12.10 12.96 18.67
N PHE A 4 11.54 11.75 18.57
CA PHE A 4 12.26 10.54 18.20
C PHE A 4 12.01 10.06 16.76
N GLU A 5 11.22 10.78 15.96
CA GLU A 5 10.93 10.36 14.59
C GLU A 5 12.18 10.55 13.71
N PRO A 6 12.70 9.49 13.06
CA PRO A 6 13.86 9.60 12.19
C PRO A 6 13.57 10.49 10.97
N ASN A 7 14.48 11.42 10.67
CA ASN A 7 14.44 12.18 9.41
C ASN A 7 15.17 11.39 8.31
N LEU A 8 14.44 10.55 7.59
CA LEU A 8 14.99 9.71 6.52
C LEU A 8 15.36 10.56 5.30
N ARG A 9 16.67 10.74 5.06
CA ARG A 9 17.24 11.44 3.89
C ARG A 9 17.87 10.46 2.90
N ILE A 10 17.15 9.38 2.61
CA ILE A 10 17.54 8.32 1.66
C ILE A 10 16.45 8.19 0.58
N PRO A 11 16.75 7.61 -0.60
CA PRO A 11 15.75 7.46 -1.68
C PRO A 11 14.53 6.59 -1.31
N GLY A 12 14.67 5.72 -0.31
CA GLY A 12 13.60 4.91 0.25
C GLY A 12 14.14 3.97 1.36
N PRO A 13 13.30 3.54 2.30
CA PRO A 13 11.89 3.91 2.51
C PRO A 13 11.72 5.37 2.98
N THR A 14 10.49 5.88 2.94
CA THR A 14 10.11 7.22 3.43
C THR A 14 9.33 7.13 4.74
N GLY A 15 9.28 8.25 5.49
CA GLY A 15 8.45 8.33 6.70
C GLY A 15 6.97 8.16 6.38
N LEU A 16 6.27 7.32 7.15
CA LEU A 16 4.85 7.04 6.94
C LEU A 16 3.97 8.16 7.51
N PRO A 17 2.96 8.65 6.77
CA PRO A 17 1.95 9.53 7.34
C PRO A 17 1.24 8.88 8.55
N PRO A 18 0.82 9.65 9.57
CA PRO A 18 0.19 9.09 10.78
C PRO A 18 -1.01 8.18 10.51
N THR A 19 -1.81 8.50 9.49
CA THR A 19 -2.98 7.69 9.09
C THR A 19 -2.60 6.32 8.55
N VAL A 20 -1.47 6.21 7.85
CA VAL A 20 -0.95 4.94 7.32
C VAL A 20 -0.42 4.07 8.47
N ARG A 21 0.28 4.67 9.43
CA ARG A 21 0.71 3.99 10.66
C ARG A 21 -0.48 3.44 11.44
N ALA A 22 -1.53 4.25 11.61
CA ALA A 22 -2.75 3.82 12.29
C ALA A 22 -3.48 2.69 11.53
N ALA A 23 -3.45 2.70 10.20
CA ALA A 23 -4.03 1.62 9.40
C ALA A 23 -3.26 0.29 9.58
N GLY A 24 -1.93 0.33 9.61
CA GLY A 24 -1.08 -0.84 9.83
C GLY A 24 -1.20 -1.46 11.23
N ALA A 25 -1.68 -0.71 12.22
CA ALA A 25 -1.91 -1.19 13.58
C ALA A 25 -3.29 -1.87 13.79
N ARG A 26 -4.14 -1.93 12.75
CA ARG A 26 -5.46 -2.57 12.84
C ARG A 26 -5.34 -4.10 12.92
N GLN A 27 -6.36 -4.75 13.46
CA GLN A 27 -6.43 -6.22 13.49
C GLN A 27 -6.50 -6.79 12.07
N MET A 28 -5.88 -7.97 11.89
CA MET A 28 -5.93 -8.70 10.63
C MET A 28 -7.36 -9.09 10.27
N ILE A 29 -7.63 -9.11 8.97
CA ILE A 29 -8.90 -9.55 8.39
C ILE A 29 -8.70 -10.87 7.64
N ASN A 30 -9.79 -11.59 7.38
CA ASN A 30 -9.73 -12.80 6.57
C ASN A 30 -9.34 -12.48 5.12
N HIS A 31 -8.15 -12.93 4.70
CA HIS A 31 -7.63 -12.74 3.34
C HIS A 31 -8.46 -13.42 2.23
N ARG A 32 -9.37 -14.33 2.58
CA ARG A 32 -10.34 -14.94 1.65
C ARG A 32 -11.77 -14.43 1.87
N GLY A 33 -11.94 -13.46 2.75
CA GLY A 33 -13.23 -12.89 3.12
C GLY A 33 -13.68 -11.75 2.19
N PRO A 34 -14.97 -11.41 2.23
CA PRO A 34 -15.54 -10.36 1.39
C PRO A 34 -14.94 -8.97 1.67
N GLU A 35 -14.51 -8.70 2.91
CA GLU A 35 -13.88 -7.43 3.29
C GLU A 35 -12.54 -7.23 2.56
N PHE A 36 -11.69 -8.27 2.52
CA PHE A 36 -10.43 -8.21 1.79
C PHE A 36 -10.65 -8.08 0.28
N ALA A 37 -11.62 -8.83 -0.28
CA ALA A 37 -11.95 -8.75 -1.70
C ALA A 37 -12.36 -7.33 -2.12
N SER A 38 -13.26 -6.70 -1.36
CA SER A 38 -13.68 -5.31 -1.62
C SER A 38 -12.54 -4.31 -1.46
N MET A 39 -11.67 -4.50 -0.46
CA MET A 39 -10.48 -3.67 -0.28
C MET A 39 -9.53 -3.76 -1.46
N LEU A 40 -9.25 -4.97 -1.94
CA LEU A 40 -8.36 -5.21 -3.07
C LEU A 40 -8.91 -4.60 -4.35
N GLU A 41 -10.19 -4.80 -4.65
CA GLU A 41 -10.85 -4.21 -5.83
C GLU A 41 -10.74 -2.67 -5.83
N ARG A 42 -11.02 -2.05 -4.69
CA ARG A 42 -10.89 -0.60 -4.53
C ARG A 42 -9.47 -0.11 -4.77
N ILE A 43 -8.46 -0.85 -4.31
CA ILE A 43 -7.04 -0.51 -4.52
C ILE A 43 -6.68 -0.63 -6.00
N LEU A 44 -7.00 -1.76 -6.64
CA LEU A 44 -6.67 -2.01 -8.04
C LEU A 44 -7.34 -0.99 -8.97
N SER A 45 -8.62 -0.66 -8.73
CA SER A 45 -9.33 0.39 -9.48
C SER A 45 -8.70 1.77 -9.26
N GLY A 46 -8.37 2.11 -8.01
CA GLY A 46 -7.71 3.38 -7.68
C GLY A 46 -6.32 3.54 -8.26
N MET A 47 -5.63 2.45 -8.62
CA MET A 47 -4.31 2.50 -9.26
C MET A 47 -4.40 2.84 -10.75
N LYS A 48 -5.48 2.51 -11.44
CA LYS A 48 -5.63 2.68 -12.91
C LYS A 48 -5.27 4.07 -13.44
N PRO A 49 -5.71 5.20 -12.82
CA PRO A 49 -5.34 6.54 -13.27
C PRO A 49 -3.83 6.83 -13.19
N TYR A 50 -3.13 6.30 -12.19
CA TYR A 50 -1.69 6.52 -12.01
C TYR A 50 -0.84 5.72 -13.00
N PHE A 51 -1.37 4.59 -13.48
CA PHE A 51 -0.77 3.81 -14.56
C PHE A 51 -1.24 4.25 -15.95
N GLY A 52 -2.25 5.13 -16.04
CA GLY A 52 -2.82 5.57 -17.32
C GLY A 52 -3.46 4.44 -18.12
N THR A 53 -4.09 3.46 -17.46
CA THR A 53 -4.61 2.24 -18.11
C THR A 53 -6.08 1.97 -17.79
N SER A 54 -6.80 1.39 -18.75
CA SER A 54 -8.13 0.79 -18.51
C SER A 54 -8.07 -0.71 -18.21
N SER A 55 -6.95 -1.36 -18.55
CA SER A 55 -6.72 -2.79 -18.36
C SER A 55 -6.64 -3.19 -16.88
N ASP A 56 -6.66 -4.49 -16.62
CA ASP A 56 -6.49 -5.01 -15.27
C ASP A 56 -5.08 -4.77 -14.75
N ILE A 57 -4.98 -4.51 -13.44
CA ILE A 57 -3.72 -4.35 -12.71
C ILE A 57 -3.51 -5.60 -11.86
N ALA A 58 -2.32 -6.20 -11.98
CA ALA A 58 -1.90 -7.29 -11.12
C ALA A 58 -1.09 -6.75 -9.93
N MET A 59 -1.46 -7.16 -8.71
CA MET A 59 -0.68 -6.91 -7.50
C MET A 59 0.20 -8.12 -7.19
N ILE A 60 1.51 -7.90 -7.09
CA ILE A 60 2.49 -8.95 -6.81
C ILE A 60 3.14 -8.65 -5.46
N THR A 61 3.17 -9.62 -4.55
CA THR A 61 3.72 -9.48 -3.20
C THR A 61 5.25 -9.58 -3.23
N THR A 62 5.91 -8.52 -3.69
CA THR A 62 7.37 -8.44 -3.83
C THR A 62 7.86 -7.00 -3.72
N ALA A 63 9.18 -6.81 -3.59
CA ALA A 63 9.82 -5.51 -3.76
C ALA A 63 9.90 -5.14 -5.26
N GLY A 64 10.27 -3.91 -5.59
CA GLY A 64 10.30 -3.44 -7.00
C GLY A 64 11.05 -4.37 -7.96
N THR A 65 12.16 -4.96 -7.55
CA THR A 65 12.96 -5.88 -8.38
C THR A 65 12.23 -7.17 -8.75
N GLY A 66 11.27 -7.65 -7.96
CA GLY A 66 10.57 -8.90 -8.30
C GLY A 66 9.45 -8.74 -9.33
N GLY A 67 9.14 -7.51 -9.74
CA GLY A 67 8.21 -7.21 -10.83
C GLY A 67 8.88 -6.81 -12.15
N LEU A 68 10.23 -6.82 -12.19
CA LEU A 68 11.05 -6.62 -13.38
C LEU A 68 11.35 -7.97 -14.04
#